data_AF-A0A7S0PV51-F1
#
_entry.id   AF-A0A7S0PV51-F1
#
_cell.length_a   1.000
_cell.length_b   1.000
_cell.length_c   1.000
_cell.angle_alpha   90.00
_cell.angle_beta   90.00
_cell.angle_gamma   90.00
#
_symmetry.space_group_name_H-M   'P 1'
#
loop_
_entity.id
_entity.type
_entity.pdbx_description
1 polymer ?
#
loop_
_entity_poly.entity_id
_entity_poly.type
_entity_poly.pdbx_seq_one_letter_code
_entity_poly.pdbx_strand_id
1 'polypeptide(L)'
;LVKRKQPIMAAALTSLTLALTSPPVRVISWPPARADAAAKWIDGVSCGPLGHRIDALFQERFSAQLERELAAGEGGDIGVGGNAQGYARIIRMVHAMSTTRDGGAEATASASRRVLQGLFPDWPPGAPTDRVGLLFWFGVLFARPLPAWSARLNAWVTWWAAQWLMGPCSLEDLSDADADASTVGGGTQQQVLVHRCRFLEEAACVSVCVNACKMPTQAFFVEDMQVPLRIEPDYETLQCRFKFGLLPTDADEAEARNVACFAACPSAASVRDRCHSVG
;
A
#
# COMPACT_ATOMS: atom_id res chain seq x y z
N LEU A 1 46.69 -64.76 25.76
CA LEU A 1 46.04 -64.07 24.61
C LEU A 1 44.78 -63.36 25.12
N VAL A 2 44.95 -62.14 25.64
CA VAL A 2 43.87 -61.31 26.20
C VAL A 2 43.90 -59.98 25.46
N LYS A 3 42.84 -59.69 24.70
CA LYS A 3 42.69 -58.49 23.85
C LYS A 3 42.59 -57.23 24.72
N ARG A 4 43.59 -56.34 24.61
CA ARG A 4 43.54 -54.96 25.15
C ARG A 4 42.68 -54.09 24.21
N LYS A 5 41.58 -53.53 24.73
CA LYS A 5 40.77 -52.48 24.09
C LYS A 5 41.48 -51.12 24.24
N GLN A 6 41.61 -50.38 23.14
CA GLN A 6 42.08 -48.99 23.12
C GLN A 6 40.97 -48.03 23.62
N PRO A 7 41.31 -46.89 24.26
CA PRO A 7 40.35 -45.88 24.66
C PRO A 7 40.03 -44.91 23.51
N ILE A 8 38.75 -44.55 23.38
CA ILE A 8 38.21 -43.56 22.46
C ILE A 8 38.45 -42.16 23.07
N MET A 9 39.22 -41.31 22.40
CA MET A 9 39.32 -39.88 22.75
C MET A 9 38.11 -39.13 22.15
N ALA A 10 37.27 -38.58 23.01
CA ALA A 10 36.22 -37.64 22.62
C ALA A 10 36.84 -36.27 22.35
N ALA A 11 36.84 -35.85 21.09
CA ALA A 11 37.21 -34.50 20.69
C ALA A 11 36.03 -33.55 20.97
N ALA A 12 36.23 -32.59 21.88
CA ALA A 12 35.30 -31.50 22.11
C ALA A 12 35.44 -30.48 20.97
N LEU A 13 34.45 -30.43 20.08
CA LEU A 13 34.28 -29.36 19.10
C LEU A 13 33.56 -28.19 19.76
N THR A 14 34.31 -27.14 20.06
CA THR A 14 33.78 -25.85 20.53
C THR A 14 33.22 -25.11 19.32
N SER A 15 31.90 -25.13 19.13
CA SER A 15 31.22 -24.31 18.12
C SER A 15 31.29 -22.83 18.52
N LEU A 16 32.04 -22.04 17.74
CA LEU A 16 32.04 -20.58 17.83
C LEU A 16 30.74 -20.06 17.20
N THR A 17 29.74 -19.75 18.01
CA THR A 17 28.54 -19.03 17.57
C THR A 17 28.92 -17.58 17.28
N LEU A 18 29.20 -17.28 16.00
CA LEU A 18 29.18 -15.90 15.51
C LEU A 18 27.75 -15.38 15.64
N ALA A 19 27.50 -14.60 16.69
CA ALA A 19 26.31 -13.77 16.76
C ALA A 19 26.36 -12.78 15.59
N LEU A 20 25.61 -13.06 14.54
CA LEU A 20 25.23 -12.07 13.53
C LEU A 20 24.50 -10.96 14.28
N THR A 21 25.23 -9.92 14.63
CA THR A 21 24.63 -8.66 15.06
C THR A 21 23.94 -8.08 13.84
N SER A 22 22.60 -8.16 13.83
CA SER A 22 21.79 -7.52 12.81
C SER A 22 22.23 -6.05 12.70
N PRO A 23 22.44 -5.52 11.48
CA PRO A 23 22.82 -4.12 11.31
C PRO A 23 21.78 -3.23 12.01
N PRO A 24 22.20 -2.11 12.65
CA PRO A 24 21.28 -1.23 13.35
C PRO A 24 20.19 -0.76 12.38
N VAL A 25 18.94 -0.97 12.78
CA VAL A 25 17.76 -0.61 11.97
C VAL A 25 17.79 0.88 11.70
N ARG A 26 17.95 1.24 10.42
CA ARG A 26 18.04 2.62 9.98
C ARG A 26 16.65 3.24 10.08
N VAL A 27 16.35 3.92 11.18
CA VAL A 27 15.15 4.75 11.29
C VAL A 27 15.23 5.84 10.24
N ILE A 28 14.20 5.95 9.38
CA ILE A 28 14.19 6.95 8.32
C ILE A 28 13.83 8.30 8.94
N SER A 29 14.62 9.34 8.66
CA SER A 29 14.39 10.69 9.18
C SER A 29 13.04 11.23 8.74
N TRP A 30 12.40 12.03 9.61
CA TRP A 30 11.14 12.68 9.30
C TRP A 30 11.22 14.20 9.49
N PRO A 31 10.79 15.03 8.51
CA PRO A 31 10.43 14.65 7.13
C PRO A 31 11.65 14.15 6.32
N PRO A 32 11.45 13.35 5.25
CA PRO A 32 12.56 12.90 4.42
C PRO A 32 13.27 14.06 3.72
N ALA A 33 14.60 14.12 3.81
CA ALA A 33 15.39 15.25 3.32
C ALA A 33 15.34 15.43 1.79
N ARG A 34 15.05 14.35 1.03
CA ARG A 34 14.98 14.38 -0.44
C ARG A 34 13.55 14.61 -0.96
N ALA A 35 12.58 14.87 -0.08
CA ALA A 35 11.21 15.14 -0.51
C ALA A 35 11.06 16.56 -1.08
N ASP A 36 10.61 16.66 -2.33
CA ASP A 36 10.43 17.94 -3.02
C ASP A 36 9.34 18.79 -2.36
N ALA A 37 9.72 19.95 -1.81
CA ALA A 37 8.81 20.86 -1.14
C ALA A 37 7.79 21.50 -2.09
N ALA A 38 8.12 21.64 -3.38
CA ALA A 38 7.24 22.25 -4.38
C ALA A 38 6.04 21.34 -4.74
N ALA A 39 6.22 20.02 -4.62
CA ALA A 39 5.17 19.04 -4.88
C ALA A 39 4.23 18.80 -3.68
N LYS A 40 4.40 19.53 -2.57
CA LYS A 40 3.59 19.34 -1.37
C LYS A 40 2.13 19.74 -1.61
N TRP A 41 1.20 18.89 -1.20
CA TRP A 41 -0.22 19.21 -1.21
C TRP A 41 -0.56 20.25 -0.13
N ILE A 42 -1.31 21.28 -0.51
CA ILE A 42 -1.73 22.36 0.41
C ILE A 42 -3.25 22.36 0.52
N ASP A 43 -3.77 22.08 1.70
CA ASP A 43 -5.21 22.06 1.95
C ASP A 43 -5.85 23.42 1.68
N GLY A 44 -6.95 23.40 0.93
CA GLY A 44 -7.67 24.62 0.50
C GLY A 44 -7.05 25.36 -0.69
N VAL A 45 -5.84 24.99 -1.13
CA VAL A 45 -5.17 25.59 -2.29
C VAL A 45 -5.02 24.59 -3.42
N SER A 46 -4.54 23.38 -3.12
CA SER A 46 -4.40 22.30 -4.08
C SER A 46 -5.77 21.66 -4.38
N CYS A 47 -5.99 21.30 -5.64
CA CYS A 47 -7.08 20.42 -6.07
C CYS A 47 -6.63 19.51 -7.20
N GLY A 48 -7.33 18.39 -7.34
CA GLY A 48 -7.20 17.51 -8.47
C GLY A 48 -7.79 18.13 -9.75
N PRO A 49 -7.62 17.46 -10.90
CA PRO A 49 -8.12 17.92 -12.20
C PRO A 49 -9.63 18.16 -12.26
N LEU A 50 -10.38 17.53 -11.34
CA LEU A 50 -11.83 17.61 -11.23
C LEU A 50 -12.33 18.79 -10.38
N GLY A 51 -11.42 19.49 -9.71
CA GLY A 51 -11.69 20.63 -8.85
C GLY A 51 -12.19 20.27 -7.45
N HIS A 52 -12.12 21.26 -6.55
CA HIS A 52 -12.34 21.09 -5.11
C HIS A 52 -13.67 20.42 -4.72
N ARG A 53 -14.75 20.66 -5.48
CA ARG A 53 -16.08 20.12 -5.14
C ARG A 53 -16.14 18.61 -5.33
N ILE A 54 -15.51 18.10 -6.37
CA ILE A 54 -15.48 16.66 -6.66
C ILE A 54 -14.49 15.96 -5.72
N ASP A 55 -13.34 16.59 -5.46
CA ASP A 55 -12.39 16.11 -4.47
C ASP A 55 -13.04 15.98 -3.08
N ALA A 56 -13.84 16.96 -2.66
CA ALA A 56 -14.58 16.92 -1.40
C ALA A 56 -15.59 15.77 -1.36
N LEU A 57 -16.32 15.52 -2.46
CA LEU A 57 -17.25 14.41 -2.58
C LEU A 57 -16.54 13.05 -2.48
N PHE A 58 -15.42 12.89 -3.18
CA PHE A 58 -14.61 11.66 -3.10
C PHE A 58 -14.06 11.43 -1.69
N GLN A 59 -13.55 12.49 -1.07
CA GLN A 59 -13.06 12.44 0.30
C GLN A 59 -14.16 12.05 1.30
N GLU A 60 -15.36 12.61 1.16
CA GLU A 60 -16.51 12.27 2.01
C GLU A 60 -16.93 10.81 1.82
N ARG A 61 -17.05 10.35 0.58
CA ARG A 61 -17.44 8.95 0.29
C ARG A 61 -16.42 7.96 0.82
N PHE A 62 -15.13 8.26 0.65
CA PHE A 62 -14.03 7.45 1.18
C PHE A 62 -14.02 7.41 2.71
N SER A 63 -14.20 8.57 3.35
CA SER A 63 -14.30 8.68 4.81
C SER A 63 -15.47 7.85 5.35
N ALA A 64 -16.64 7.97 4.74
CA ALA A 64 -17.82 7.20 5.14
C ALA A 64 -17.61 5.68 4.98
N GLN A 65 -16.82 5.24 3.99
CA GLN A 65 -16.52 3.83 3.81
C GLN A 65 -15.50 3.31 4.83
N LEU A 66 -14.49 4.12 5.19
CA LEU A 66 -13.58 3.82 6.31
C LEU A 66 -14.34 3.71 7.64
N GLU A 67 -15.27 4.62 7.92
CA GLU A 67 -16.09 4.59 9.13
C GLU A 67 -16.90 3.30 9.24
N ARG A 68 -17.50 2.85 8.13
CA ARG A 68 -18.23 1.57 8.09
C ARG A 68 -17.32 0.38 8.37
N GLU A 69 -16.13 0.35 7.77
CA GLU A 69 -15.18 -0.75 7.96
C GLU A 69 -14.58 -0.79 9.38
N LEU A 70 -14.43 0.37 10.02
CA LEU A 70 -14.05 0.47 11.43
C LEU A 70 -15.19 0.00 12.34
N ALA A 71 -16.41 0.47 12.10
CA ALA A 71 -17.58 0.10 12.89
C ALA A 71 -17.97 -1.38 12.77
N ALA A 72 -17.62 -2.03 11.66
CA ALA A 72 -17.83 -3.45 11.43
C ALA A 72 -16.76 -4.35 12.10
N GLY A 73 -15.64 -3.78 12.56
CA GLY A 73 -14.62 -4.52 13.33
C GLY A 73 -15.03 -4.74 14.78
N GLU A 74 -14.53 -5.80 15.43
CA GLU A 74 -14.83 -6.15 16.84
C GLU A 74 -14.26 -5.16 17.89
N GLY A 75 -13.62 -4.07 17.46
CA GLY A 75 -13.26 -2.94 18.31
C GLY A 75 -14.39 -1.91 18.32
N GLY A 76 -15.34 -2.06 19.24
CA GLY A 76 -16.47 -1.15 19.40
C GLY A 76 -16.07 0.33 19.43
N ASP A 77 -16.95 1.20 18.91
CA ASP A 77 -16.84 2.66 18.78
C ASP A 77 -15.44 3.19 19.12
N ILE A 78 -14.48 2.94 18.22
CA ILE A 78 -13.19 3.62 18.31
C ILE A 78 -13.58 5.07 18.13
N GLY A 79 -13.68 5.78 19.25
CA GLY A 79 -13.94 7.20 19.27
C GLY A 79 -12.84 7.87 18.47
N VAL A 80 -13.06 8.00 17.15
CA VAL A 80 -12.44 9.02 16.30
C VAL A 80 -13.07 10.37 16.70
N GLY A 81 -13.18 10.58 18.01
CA GLY A 81 -13.70 11.74 18.70
C GLY A 81 -12.55 12.71 18.82
N GLY A 82 -12.40 13.52 17.80
CA GLY A 82 -11.50 14.65 17.81
C GLY A 82 -11.90 15.63 16.72
N ASN A 83 -11.48 16.89 16.87
CA ASN A 83 -11.72 17.96 15.91
C ASN A 83 -11.00 17.78 14.55
N ALA A 84 -10.56 16.56 14.21
CA ALA A 84 -9.99 16.30 12.89
C ALA A 84 -11.09 16.32 11.84
N GLN A 85 -10.89 17.13 10.82
CA GLN A 85 -11.81 17.28 9.71
C GLN A 85 -11.07 16.94 8.40
N GLY A 86 -11.85 16.62 7.38
CA GLY A 86 -11.34 16.30 6.06
C GLY A 86 -10.30 15.18 6.05
N TYR A 87 -9.17 15.42 5.37
CA TYR A 87 -8.15 14.40 5.16
C TYR A 87 -7.46 13.94 6.45
N ALA A 88 -7.26 14.84 7.42
CA ALA A 88 -6.70 14.47 8.72
C ALA A 88 -7.57 13.43 9.45
N ARG A 89 -8.90 13.45 9.24
CA ARG A 89 -9.81 12.43 9.77
C ARG A 89 -9.56 11.08 9.12
N ILE A 90 -9.39 11.04 7.80
CA ILE A 90 -9.04 9.82 7.05
C ILE A 90 -7.78 9.18 7.62
N ILE A 91 -6.71 9.97 7.78
CA ILE A 91 -5.43 9.46 8.27
C ILE A 91 -5.57 8.89 9.69
N ARG A 92 -6.31 9.56 10.57
CA ARG A 92 -6.60 9.01 11.91
C ARG A 92 -7.36 7.69 11.87
N MET A 93 -8.38 7.58 11.02
CA MET A 93 -9.14 6.35 10.85
C MET A 93 -8.28 5.21 10.34
N VAL A 94 -7.38 5.50 9.39
CA VAL A 94 -6.44 4.51 8.87
C VAL A 94 -5.44 4.08 9.94
N HIS A 95 -4.90 5.00 10.75
CA HIS A 95 -4.05 4.63 11.88
C HIS A 95 -4.79 3.76 12.88
N ALA A 96 -6.01 4.16 13.26
CA ALA A 96 -6.86 3.37 14.16
C ALA A 96 -7.04 1.95 13.60
N MET A 97 -7.47 1.84 12.33
CA MET A 97 -7.63 0.56 11.64
C MET A 97 -6.36 -0.30 11.66
N SER A 98 -5.19 0.34 11.56
CA SER A 98 -3.90 -0.33 11.55
C SER A 98 -3.44 -0.77 12.95
N THR A 99 -3.92 -0.15 14.03
CA THR A 99 -3.47 -0.42 15.40
C THR A 99 -4.47 -1.21 16.26
N THR A 100 -5.74 -1.26 15.87
CA THR A 100 -6.80 -1.84 16.69
C THR A 100 -7.34 -3.16 16.17
N ARG A 101 -6.90 -3.62 14.99
CA ARG A 101 -7.42 -4.86 14.41
C ARG A 101 -6.60 -6.05 14.88
N ASP A 102 -7.28 -6.97 15.56
CA ASP A 102 -6.77 -8.30 15.83
C ASP A 102 -6.42 -9.00 14.50
N GLY A 103 -5.18 -9.47 14.37
CA GLY A 103 -4.64 -10.05 13.13
C GLY A 103 -3.60 -9.18 12.39
N GLY A 104 -3.30 -7.99 12.91
CA GLY A 104 -2.14 -7.18 12.50
C GLY A 104 -2.14 -6.73 11.04
N ALA A 105 -1.00 -6.85 10.38
CA ALA A 105 -0.75 -6.34 9.02
C ALA A 105 -1.74 -6.88 7.96
N GLU A 106 -2.02 -8.19 8.00
CA GLU A 106 -2.90 -8.87 7.04
C GLU A 106 -4.37 -8.48 7.24
N ALA A 107 -4.82 -8.35 8.49
CA ALA A 107 -6.16 -7.88 8.81
C ALA A 107 -6.37 -6.43 8.33
N THR A 108 -5.35 -5.57 8.50
CA THR A 108 -5.35 -4.19 8.02
C THR A 108 -5.41 -4.12 6.49
N ALA A 109 -4.63 -4.94 5.78
CA ALA A 109 -4.68 -5.02 4.33
C ALA A 109 -6.04 -5.52 3.82
N SER A 110 -6.59 -6.57 4.44
CA SER A 110 -7.91 -7.08 4.07
C SER A 110 -9.02 -6.05 4.29
N ALA A 111 -8.97 -5.31 5.41
CA ALA A 111 -9.92 -4.24 5.70
C ALA A 111 -9.80 -3.09 4.70
N SER A 112 -8.58 -2.66 4.40
CA SER A 112 -8.31 -1.59 3.43
C SER A 112 -8.78 -1.97 2.02
N ARG A 113 -8.64 -3.24 1.63
CA ARG A 113 -9.19 -3.74 0.36
C ARG A 113 -10.71 -3.71 0.35
N ARG A 114 -11.39 -4.09 1.44
CA ARG A 114 -12.86 -3.96 1.57
C ARG A 114 -13.33 -2.51 1.50
N VAL A 115 -12.55 -1.57 2.04
CA VAL A 115 -12.82 -0.13 1.86
C VAL A 115 -12.82 0.22 0.38
N LEU A 116 -11.80 -0.19 -0.38
CA LEU A 116 -11.74 0.05 -1.83
C LEU A 116 -12.92 -0.58 -2.57
N GLN A 117 -13.25 -1.83 -2.27
CA GLN A 117 -14.40 -2.53 -2.86
C GLN A 117 -15.71 -1.77 -2.60
N GLY A 118 -15.93 -1.28 -1.38
CA GLY A 118 -17.14 -0.55 -0.99
C GLY A 118 -17.29 0.86 -1.58
N LEU A 119 -16.27 1.36 -2.30
CA LEU A 119 -16.40 2.59 -3.11
C LEU A 119 -17.20 2.35 -4.38
N PHE A 120 -17.26 1.11 -4.86
CA PHE A 120 -17.94 0.74 -6.10
C PHE A 120 -19.32 0.16 -5.81
N PRO A 121 -20.32 0.46 -6.66
CA PRO A 121 -21.65 -0.11 -6.51
C PRO A 121 -21.67 -1.61 -6.83
N ASP A 122 -22.49 -2.34 -6.10
CA ASP A 122 -22.79 -3.75 -6.37
C ASP A 122 -23.84 -3.87 -7.50
N TRP A 123 -23.45 -3.43 -8.70
CA TRP A 123 -24.26 -3.42 -9.92
C TRP A 123 -23.34 -3.36 -11.15
N PRO A 124 -23.61 -4.05 -12.27
CA PRO A 124 -24.79 -4.88 -12.60
C PRO A 124 -24.93 -6.19 -11.79
N PRO A 125 -26.13 -6.80 -11.74
CA PRO A 125 -26.37 -8.03 -10.99
C PRO A 125 -25.80 -9.23 -11.75
N GLY A 126 -25.73 -10.39 -11.08
CA GLY A 126 -25.21 -11.63 -11.68
C GLY A 126 -23.72 -11.87 -11.47
N ALA A 127 -23.04 -11.01 -10.71
CA ALA A 127 -21.74 -11.33 -10.15
C ALA A 127 -21.86 -12.40 -9.04
N PRO A 128 -20.81 -13.19 -8.80
CA PRO A 128 -20.70 -14.05 -7.62
C PRO A 128 -20.91 -13.28 -6.31
N THR A 129 -21.48 -13.93 -5.29
CA THR A 129 -21.83 -13.29 -4.00
C THR A 129 -20.62 -12.75 -3.23
N ASP A 130 -19.42 -13.21 -3.53
CA ASP A 130 -18.15 -12.78 -2.95
C ASP A 130 -17.52 -11.58 -3.68
N ARG A 131 -18.15 -11.04 -4.73
CA ARG A 131 -17.59 -9.97 -5.56
C ARG A 131 -18.58 -8.83 -5.78
N VAL A 132 -18.04 -7.61 -5.80
CA VAL A 132 -18.82 -6.41 -6.18
C VAL A 132 -19.15 -6.44 -7.66
N GLY A 133 -20.43 -6.30 -8.00
CA GLY A 133 -20.97 -6.37 -9.35
C GLY A 133 -20.20 -5.56 -10.39
N LEU A 134 -19.97 -4.27 -10.13
CA LEU A 134 -19.28 -3.40 -11.10
C LEU A 134 -17.86 -3.88 -11.39
N LEU A 135 -17.12 -4.28 -10.36
CA LEU A 135 -15.73 -4.73 -10.48
C LEU A 135 -15.65 -6.05 -11.24
N PHE A 136 -16.53 -7.00 -10.91
CA PHE A 136 -16.62 -8.28 -11.60
C PHE A 136 -16.91 -8.09 -13.10
N TRP A 137 -17.93 -7.30 -13.44
CA TRP A 137 -18.30 -7.07 -14.83
C TRP A 137 -17.23 -6.27 -15.58
N PHE A 138 -16.54 -5.34 -14.93
CA PHE A 138 -15.38 -4.68 -15.51
C PHE A 138 -14.28 -5.71 -15.90
N GLY A 139 -13.98 -6.64 -14.99
CA GLY A 139 -13.03 -7.72 -15.24
C GLY A 139 -13.41 -8.58 -16.45
N VAL A 140 -14.68 -9.00 -16.51
CA VAL A 140 -15.21 -9.88 -17.57
C VAL A 140 -15.29 -9.18 -18.93
N LEU A 141 -15.82 -7.96 -18.97
CA LEU A 141 -16.14 -7.26 -20.22
C LEU A 141 -14.96 -6.47 -20.79
N PHE A 142 -14.00 -6.07 -19.94
CA PHE A 142 -12.92 -5.20 -20.36
C PHE A 142 -11.53 -5.72 -20.00
N ALA A 143 -11.26 -6.02 -18.72
CA ALA A 143 -9.90 -6.35 -18.29
C ALA A 143 -9.35 -7.63 -18.94
N ARG A 144 -10.15 -8.69 -19.03
CA ARG A 144 -9.77 -9.94 -19.70
C ARG A 144 -9.69 -9.81 -21.23
N PRO A 145 -10.70 -9.27 -21.94
CA PRO A 145 -10.66 -9.22 -23.40
C PRO A 145 -9.73 -8.14 -23.95
N LEU A 146 -9.53 -7.04 -23.22
CA LEU A 146 -8.77 -5.87 -23.66
C LEU A 146 -7.72 -5.45 -22.60
N PRO A 147 -6.78 -6.34 -22.24
CA PRO A 147 -5.91 -6.13 -21.07
C PRO A 147 -4.99 -4.91 -21.21
N ALA A 148 -4.47 -4.64 -22.41
CA ALA A 148 -3.68 -3.46 -22.70
C ALA A 148 -4.47 -2.15 -22.57
N TRP A 149 -5.73 -2.15 -23.05
CA TRP A 149 -6.62 -1.00 -22.92
C TRP A 149 -6.98 -0.76 -21.46
N SER A 150 -7.32 -1.82 -20.72
CA SER A 150 -7.68 -1.72 -19.31
C SER A 150 -6.53 -1.21 -18.45
N ALA A 151 -5.29 -1.63 -18.72
CA ALA A 151 -4.12 -1.11 -18.00
C ALA A 151 -3.96 0.42 -18.22
N ARG A 152 -4.02 0.88 -19.47
CA ARG A 152 -3.94 2.32 -19.82
C ARG A 152 -5.11 3.13 -19.27
N LEU A 153 -6.33 2.60 -19.36
CA LEU A 153 -7.52 3.25 -18.83
C LEU A 153 -7.38 3.45 -17.31
N ASN A 154 -6.97 2.42 -16.58
CA ASN A 154 -6.84 2.52 -15.13
C ASN A 154 -5.70 3.46 -14.72
N ALA A 155 -4.59 3.49 -15.45
CA ALA A 155 -3.54 4.50 -15.25
C ALA A 155 -4.09 5.92 -15.45
N TRP A 156 -4.80 6.17 -16.55
CA TRP A 156 -5.40 7.46 -16.84
C TRP A 156 -6.46 7.88 -15.80
N VAL A 157 -7.37 6.97 -15.43
CA VAL A 157 -8.39 7.24 -14.39
C VAL A 157 -7.73 7.51 -13.05
N THR A 158 -6.69 6.78 -12.67
CA THR A 158 -5.97 6.96 -11.41
C THR A 158 -5.29 8.33 -11.37
N TRP A 159 -4.57 8.69 -12.43
CA TRP A 159 -3.96 10.01 -12.59
C TRP A 159 -4.99 11.14 -12.50
N TRP A 160 -6.18 10.94 -13.07
CA TRP A 160 -7.21 11.96 -13.14
C TRP A 160 -8.05 12.10 -11.85
N ALA A 161 -8.41 10.98 -11.21
CA ALA A 161 -9.38 10.95 -10.11
C ALA A 161 -8.76 10.83 -8.71
N ALA A 162 -7.50 10.41 -8.57
CA ALA A 162 -6.92 10.07 -7.26
C ALA A 162 -5.94 11.12 -6.70
N GLN A 163 -5.80 12.29 -7.34
CA GLN A 163 -4.88 13.33 -6.87
C GLN A 163 -5.30 13.93 -5.52
N TRP A 164 -6.60 14.02 -5.21
CA TRP A 164 -7.04 14.42 -3.88
C TRP A 164 -6.54 13.47 -2.78
N LEU A 165 -6.39 12.18 -3.09
CA LEU A 165 -5.94 11.16 -2.15
C LEU A 165 -4.42 11.10 -2.05
N MET A 166 -3.75 11.12 -3.20
CA MET A 166 -2.32 10.84 -3.32
C MET A 166 -1.45 12.08 -3.47
N GLY A 167 -1.99 13.23 -3.84
CA GLY A 167 -1.22 14.43 -4.16
C GLY A 167 -1.02 14.62 -5.68
N PRO A 168 -0.12 15.53 -6.09
CA PRO A 168 0.12 15.83 -7.50
C PRO A 168 0.68 14.62 -8.26
N CYS A 169 0.06 14.27 -9.39
CA CYS A 169 0.42 13.12 -10.20
C CYS A 169 0.70 13.49 -11.66
N SER A 170 1.63 12.75 -12.28
CA SER A 170 1.86 12.74 -13.74
C SER A 170 1.61 11.35 -14.30
N LEU A 171 1.19 11.31 -15.57
CA LEU A 171 1.02 10.09 -16.35
C LEU A 171 2.22 9.96 -17.28
N GLU A 172 2.98 8.89 -17.12
CA GLU A 172 4.24 8.62 -17.80
C GLU A 172 4.20 7.24 -18.48
N ASP A 173 5.19 7.00 -19.34
CA ASP A 173 5.46 5.66 -19.86
C ASP A 173 6.25 4.85 -18.81
N LEU A 174 6.13 3.53 -18.85
CA LEU A 174 7.00 2.65 -18.08
C LEU A 174 8.45 2.78 -18.57
N SER A 175 9.41 2.58 -17.66
CA SER A 175 10.82 2.55 -18.05
C SER A 175 11.10 1.40 -19.02
N ASP A 176 12.16 1.51 -19.83
CA ASP A 176 12.57 0.42 -20.75
C ASP A 176 12.83 -0.91 -20.01
N ALA A 177 13.27 -0.84 -18.75
CA ALA A 177 13.50 -2.02 -17.92
C ALA A 177 12.19 -2.65 -17.42
N ASP A 178 11.16 -1.82 -17.21
CA ASP A 178 9.83 -2.27 -16.78
C ASP A 178 9.00 -2.74 -17.97
N ALA A 179 9.11 -2.09 -19.13
CA ALA A 179 8.34 -2.35 -20.35
C ALA A 179 8.85 -3.58 -21.14
N ASP A 180 9.02 -4.70 -20.44
CA ASP A 180 9.48 -5.96 -21.01
C ASP A 180 8.34 -6.82 -21.60
N ALA A 181 8.67 -8.04 -22.04
CA ALA A 181 7.70 -8.98 -22.61
C ALA A 181 6.61 -9.45 -21.61
N SER A 182 6.82 -9.26 -20.30
CA SER A 182 5.82 -9.56 -19.26
C SER A 182 4.81 -8.42 -19.06
N THR A 183 5.12 -7.22 -19.57
CA THR A 183 4.23 -6.06 -19.49
C THR A 183 3.05 -6.18 -20.42
N VAL A 184 1.85 -6.21 -19.84
CA VAL A 184 0.62 -6.05 -20.60
C VAL A 184 0.53 -4.61 -21.11
N GLY A 185 0.42 -4.40 -22.43
CA GLY A 185 0.17 -3.08 -23.03
C GLY A 185 1.40 -2.29 -23.47
N GLY A 186 2.61 -2.84 -23.32
CA GLY A 186 3.84 -2.29 -23.91
C GLY A 186 4.37 -1.00 -23.28
N GLY A 187 3.80 -0.56 -22.15
CA GLY A 187 4.37 0.48 -21.29
C GLY A 187 3.95 1.91 -21.59
N THR A 188 3.32 2.20 -22.73
CA THR A 188 2.87 3.56 -23.07
C THR A 188 1.68 4.01 -22.22
N GLN A 189 1.83 5.13 -21.49
CA GLN A 189 0.85 5.74 -20.58
C GLN A 189 0.34 4.78 -19.51
N GLN A 190 1.25 4.01 -18.92
CA GLN A 190 0.92 2.98 -17.92
C GLN A 190 1.56 3.22 -16.56
N GLN A 191 2.31 4.31 -16.39
CA GLN A 191 2.88 4.70 -15.12
C GLN A 191 2.18 5.95 -14.59
N VAL A 192 1.69 5.90 -13.35
CA VAL A 192 1.31 7.12 -12.61
C VAL A 192 2.40 7.40 -11.60
N LEU A 193 3.10 8.53 -11.79
CA LEU A 193 4.09 9.04 -10.84
C LEU A 193 3.41 10.04 -9.91
N VAL A 194 3.34 9.70 -8.63
CA VAL A 194 2.97 10.63 -7.56
C VAL A 194 4.23 11.37 -7.13
N HIS A 195 4.28 12.69 -7.33
CA HIS A 195 5.48 13.49 -7.08
C HIS A 195 5.80 13.62 -5.58
N ARG A 196 4.76 13.65 -4.75
CA ARG A 196 4.86 13.61 -3.29
C ARG A 196 3.56 13.04 -2.73
N CYS A 197 3.64 11.82 -2.22
CA CYS A 197 2.50 11.04 -1.79
C CYS A 197 1.89 11.63 -0.51
N ARG A 198 0.77 12.35 -0.65
CA ARG A 198 0.00 12.95 0.46
C ARG A 198 -0.36 11.93 1.52
N PHE A 199 -0.72 10.70 1.12
CA PHE A 199 -1.10 9.64 2.06
C PHE A 199 0.07 9.17 2.92
N LEU A 200 1.22 8.90 2.29
CA LEU A 200 2.45 8.54 3.01
C LEU A 200 2.96 9.71 3.86
N GLU A 201 2.88 10.93 3.33
CA GLU A 201 3.30 12.15 4.01
C GLU A 201 2.48 12.38 5.29
N GLU A 202 1.16 12.39 5.22
CA GLU A 202 0.32 12.70 6.37
C GLU A 202 0.25 11.54 7.38
N ALA A 203 0.33 10.29 6.93
CA ALA A 203 0.40 9.14 7.83
C ALA A 203 1.73 9.03 8.57
N ALA A 204 2.80 9.61 8.01
CA ALA A 204 4.16 9.56 8.56
C ALA A 204 4.61 8.15 9.00
N CYS A 205 4.07 7.09 8.37
CA CYS A 205 4.35 5.72 8.77
C CYS A 205 4.38 4.74 7.59
N VAL A 206 5.48 4.00 7.49
CA VAL A 206 5.69 2.97 6.45
C VAL A 206 4.71 1.81 6.62
N SER A 207 4.38 1.38 7.86
CA SER A 207 3.40 0.32 8.10
C SER A 207 2.05 0.64 7.47
N VAL A 208 1.57 1.87 7.68
CA VAL A 208 0.31 2.35 7.09
C VAL A 208 0.40 2.38 5.57
N CYS A 209 1.50 2.85 4.99
CA CYS A 209 1.67 2.85 3.54
C CYS A 209 1.63 1.43 2.96
N VAL A 210 2.35 0.49 3.55
CA VAL A 210 2.40 -0.90 3.06
C VAL A 210 1.04 -1.57 3.23
N ASN A 211 0.50 -1.55 4.45
CA ASN A 211 -0.67 -2.37 4.81
C ASN A 211 -2.01 -1.72 4.47
N ALA A 212 -2.10 -0.39 4.40
CA ALA A 212 -3.35 0.30 4.09
C ALA A 212 -3.42 0.89 2.67
N CYS A 213 -2.30 0.96 1.95
CA CYS A 213 -2.25 1.44 0.57
C CYS A 213 -1.65 0.40 -0.39
N LYS A 214 -0.35 0.10 -0.33
CA LYS A 214 0.33 -0.74 -1.34
C LYS A 214 -0.31 -2.12 -1.48
N MET A 215 -0.28 -2.92 -0.42
CA MET A 215 -0.79 -4.30 -0.42
C MET A 215 -2.28 -4.37 -0.83
N PRO A 216 -3.19 -3.63 -0.18
CA PRO A 216 -4.61 -3.70 -0.53
C PRO A 216 -4.91 -3.17 -1.93
N THR A 217 -4.25 -2.12 -2.39
CA THR A 217 -4.49 -1.57 -3.72
C THR A 217 -3.98 -2.52 -4.81
N GLN A 218 -2.80 -3.14 -4.65
CA GLN A 218 -2.35 -4.17 -5.59
C GLN A 218 -3.32 -5.35 -5.66
N ALA A 219 -3.73 -5.88 -4.50
CA ALA A 219 -4.68 -6.99 -4.44
C ALA A 219 -6.04 -6.60 -5.06
N PHE A 220 -6.52 -5.39 -4.80
CA PHE A 220 -7.75 -4.85 -5.40
C PHE A 220 -7.68 -4.84 -6.93
N PHE A 221 -6.63 -4.25 -7.51
CA PHE A 221 -6.50 -4.18 -8.96
C PHE A 221 -6.31 -5.57 -9.58
N VAL A 222 -5.45 -6.41 -9.00
CA VAL A 222 -5.10 -7.73 -9.56
C VAL A 222 -6.26 -8.71 -9.44
N GLU A 223 -6.93 -8.79 -8.30
CA GLU A 223 -7.92 -9.84 -8.04
C GLU A 223 -9.37 -9.40 -8.29
N ASP A 224 -9.71 -8.14 -7.95
CA ASP A 224 -11.07 -7.62 -8.07
C ASP A 224 -11.31 -7.00 -9.44
N MET A 225 -10.38 -6.16 -9.93
CA MET A 225 -10.49 -5.52 -11.26
C MET A 225 -9.83 -6.32 -12.39
N GLN A 226 -8.99 -7.31 -12.05
CA GLN A 226 -8.25 -8.14 -13.01
C GLN A 226 -7.29 -7.36 -13.90
N VAL A 227 -6.71 -6.30 -13.35
CA VAL A 227 -5.71 -5.45 -13.99
C VAL A 227 -4.41 -5.59 -13.22
N PRO A 228 -3.31 -6.05 -13.85
CA PRO A 228 -2.01 -6.10 -13.20
C PRO A 228 -1.60 -4.69 -12.72
N LEU A 229 -1.15 -4.60 -11.47
CA LEU A 229 -0.63 -3.38 -10.89
C LEU A 229 0.53 -3.69 -9.94
N ARG A 230 1.65 -3.00 -10.13
CA ARG A 230 2.79 -2.96 -9.22
C ARG A 230 2.95 -1.55 -8.64
N ILE A 231 3.08 -1.44 -7.32
CA ILE A 231 3.23 -0.17 -6.60
C ILE A 231 4.60 -0.10 -5.93
N GLU A 232 5.32 0.99 -6.21
CA GLU A 232 6.69 1.24 -5.71
C GLU A 232 6.79 2.60 -5.02
N PRO A 233 6.67 2.65 -3.69
CA PRO A 233 6.94 3.85 -2.91
C PRO A 233 8.45 4.08 -2.73
N ASP A 234 8.88 5.34 -2.82
CA ASP A 234 10.22 5.79 -2.42
C ASP A 234 10.10 6.55 -1.09
N TYR A 235 10.60 5.94 -0.03
CA TYR A 235 10.49 6.48 1.34
C TYR A 235 11.45 7.64 1.63
N GLU A 236 12.45 7.88 0.77
CA GLU A 236 13.38 9.00 0.94
C GLU A 236 12.92 10.27 0.21
N THR A 237 12.16 10.12 -0.87
CA THR A 237 11.60 11.24 -1.66
C THR A 237 10.11 11.46 -1.47
N LEU A 238 9.40 10.51 -0.85
CA LEU A 238 7.93 10.43 -0.79
C LEU A 238 7.26 10.26 -2.16
N GLN A 239 8.01 9.92 -3.21
CA GLN A 239 7.41 9.57 -4.51
C GLN A 239 6.73 8.20 -4.43
N CYS A 240 5.73 7.96 -5.29
CA CYS A 240 5.14 6.64 -5.43
C CYS A 240 4.82 6.37 -6.90
N ARG A 241 5.23 5.21 -7.42
CA ARG A 241 4.97 4.80 -8.80
C ARG A 241 3.93 3.71 -8.83
N PHE A 242 2.86 3.93 -9.60
CA PHE A 242 1.84 2.94 -9.91
C PHE A 242 2.06 2.48 -11.34
N LYS A 243 2.50 1.23 -11.51
CA LYS A 243 2.85 0.63 -12.79
C LYS A 243 1.76 -0.35 -13.21
N PHE A 244 0.86 0.10 -14.09
CA PHE A 244 -0.24 -0.71 -14.59
C PHE A 244 0.23 -1.64 -15.72
N GLY A 245 -0.30 -2.85 -15.77
CA GLY A 245 0.11 -3.88 -16.71
C GLY A 245 1.31 -4.72 -16.25
N LEU A 246 1.82 -4.46 -15.05
CA LEU A 246 2.87 -5.24 -14.39
C LEU A 246 2.35 -5.87 -13.10
N LEU A 247 2.73 -7.13 -12.84
CA LEU A 247 2.48 -7.76 -11.55
C LEU A 247 3.61 -7.41 -10.57
N PRO A 248 3.32 -7.32 -9.26
CA PRO A 248 4.36 -7.23 -8.24
C PRO A 248 5.24 -8.48 -8.28
N THR A 249 6.54 -8.31 -8.11
CA THR A 249 7.48 -9.42 -7.96
C THR A 249 7.64 -9.81 -6.50
N ASP A 250 8.07 -11.04 -6.23
CA ASP A 250 8.37 -11.51 -4.87
C ASP A 250 9.41 -10.61 -4.16
N ALA A 251 10.32 -10.01 -4.93
CA ALA A 251 11.30 -9.07 -4.42
C ALA A 251 10.65 -7.77 -3.92
N ASP A 252 9.69 -7.21 -4.66
CA ASP A 252 8.97 -5.98 -4.28
C ASP A 252 8.17 -6.16 -2.99
N GLU A 253 7.61 -7.36 -2.84
CA GLU A 253 6.83 -7.77 -1.69
C GLU A 253 7.73 -8.04 -0.47
N ALA A 254 8.90 -8.63 -0.69
CA ALA A 254 9.91 -8.81 0.35
C ALA A 254 10.49 -7.45 0.80
N GLU A 255 10.74 -6.52 -0.12
CA GLU A 255 11.20 -5.17 0.20
C GLU A 255 10.19 -4.44 1.07
N ALA A 256 8.90 -4.44 0.68
CA ALA A 256 7.83 -3.84 1.47
C ALA A 256 7.76 -4.39 2.90
N ARG A 257 8.11 -5.66 3.10
CA ARG A 257 8.19 -6.31 4.42
C ARG A 257 9.46 -5.99 5.21
N ASN A 258 10.51 -5.47 4.60
CA ASN A 258 11.78 -5.24 5.29
C ASN A 258 12.11 -3.76 5.54
N VAL A 259 11.27 -2.84 5.07
CA VAL A 259 11.50 -1.39 5.27
C VAL A 259 11.31 -0.98 6.75
N ALA A 260 12.22 -0.15 7.23
CA ALA A 260 12.19 0.45 8.57
C ALA A 260 11.14 1.57 8.66
N CYS A 261 10.61 1.82 9.86
CA CYS A 261 9.65 2.91 10.05
C CYS A 261 10.33 4.29 9.94
N PHE A 262 9.53 5.29 9.59
CA PHE A 262 9.90 6.68 9.84
C PHE A 262 10.02 6.95 11.34
N ALA A 263 10.89 7.89 11.71
CA ALA A 263 11.05 8.36 13.08
C ALA A 263 9.74 8.89 13.69
N ALA A 264 8.82 9.39 12.85
CA ALA A 264 7.54 9.95 13.26
C ALA A 264 6.38 8.95 13.22
N CYS A 265 6.60 7.68 12.86
CA CYS A 265 5.51 6.71 12.76
C CYS A 265 4.84 6.51 14.14
N PRO A 266 3.53 6.84 14.29
CA PRO A 266 2.83 6.69 15.56
C PRO A 266 2.80 5.24 16.07
N SER A 267 2.79 4.29 15.13
CA SER A 267 2.71 2.88 15.42
C SER A 267 4.09 2.26 15.76
N ALA A 268 5.21 2.93 15.51
CA ALA A 268 6.57 2.36 15.63
C ALA A 268 7.01 2.00 17.07
N ALA A 269 6.24 2.40 18.10
CA ALA A 269 6.55 2.11 19.49
C ALA A 269 6.52 0.60 19.85
N SER A 270 5.92 -0.27 19.01
CA SER A 270 5.74 -1.70 19.33
C SER A 270 6.78 -2.66 18.74
N VAL A 271 7.51 -2.35 17.67
CA VAL A 271 8.55 -3.23 17.09
C VAL A 271 9.65 -2.40 16.40
N ARG A 272 10.91 -2.57 16.82
CA ARG A 272 12.06 -1.80 16.32
C ARG A 272 12.61 -2.28 14.97
N ASP A 273 12.30 -3.50 14.53
CA ASP A 273 13.07 -4.14 13.45
C ASP A 273 12.34 -4.28 12.11
N ARG A 274 10.99 -4.29 12.09
CA ARG A 274 10.19 -4.45 10.85
C ARG A 274 8.94 -3.60 10.90
N CYS A 275 8.85 -2.56 10.07
CA CYS A 275 7.73 -1.63 10.14
C CYS A 275 6.42 -2.26 9.67
N HIS A 276 6.45 -3.07 8.62
CA HIS A 276 5.23 -3.65 8.05
C HIS A 276 4.46 -4.55 9.03
N SER A 277 5.11 -5.12 10.06
CA SER A 277 4.45 -5.98 11.04
C SER A 277 3.82 -5.18 12.18
N VAL A 278 3.96 -3.85 12.15
CA VAL A 278 3.41 -2.98 13.18
C VAL A 278 1.91 -2.80 12.90
N GLY A 279 1.11 -3.53 13.64
CA GLY A 279 -0.35 -3.43 13.69
C GLY A 279 -0.95 -4.41 14.68
#